data_AF-A0A661QEP6-F1
#
_entry.id   AF-A0A661QEP6-F1
#
_cell.length_a   1.000
_cell.length_b   1.000
_cell.length_c   1.000
_cell.angle_alpha   90.00
_cell.angle_beta   90.00
_cell.angle_gamma   90.00
#
_symmetry.space_group_name_H-M   'P 1'
#
loop_
_entity.id
_entity.type
_entity.pdbx_description
1 polymer ?
#
loop_
_entity_poly.entity_id
_entity_poly.type
_entity_poly.pdbx_seq_one_letter_code
_entity_poly.pdbx_strand_id
1 'polypeptide(L)'
;MFKLSVSVGIALLALIGLSWALTGWQPPVVMAEQVPDGPVAPAAPLTLPQPWLSDDDVVDAPYDNPPAPIVDGLISPGEYAGAGKVTFPGYGGDDKVFFKHDGSNLYFAFG
;
A
#
# COMPACT_ATOMS: atom_id res chain seq x y z
N MET A 1 2.21 -33.80 -42.20
CA MET A 1 1.35 -33.82 -40.99
C MET A 1 2.14 -33.98 -39.70
N PHE A 2 3.06 -34.95 -39.57
CA PHE A 2 3.82 -35.20 -38.33
C PHE A 2 4.60 -33.99 -37.75
N LYS A 3 5.21 -33.16 -38.62
CA LYS A 3 5.96 -31.96 -38.19
C LYS A 3 5.08 -30.89 -37.53
N LEU A 4 3.83 -30.72 -38.00
CA LEU A 4 2.91 -29.72 -37.47
C LEU A 4 2.44 -30.10 -36.06
N SER A 5 2.17 -31.39 -35.83
CA SER A 5 1.75 -31.92 -34.53
C SER A 5 2.83 -31.77 -33.45
N VAL A 6 4.11 -31.95 -33.80
CA VAL A 6 5.23 -31.77 -32.88
C VAL A 6 5.42 -30.30 -32.51
N SER A 7 5.33 -29.38 -33.48
CA SER A 7 5.44 -27.94 -33.22
C SER A 7 4.31 -27.41 -32.34
N VAL A 8 3.07 -27.87 -32.54
CA VAL A 8 1.92 -27.50 -31.71
C VAL A 8 2.09 -28.02 -30.28
N GLY A 9 2.60 -29.24 -30.09
CA GLY A 9 2.86 -29.80 -28.77
C GLY A 9 3.91 -29.00 -27.97
N ILE A 10 5.00 -28.59 -28.61
CA ILE A 10 6.06 -27.79 -27.96
C ILE A 10 5.52 -26.40 -27.58
N ALA A 11 4.75 -25.77 -28.47
CA ALA A 11 4.15 -24.45 -28.19
C ALA A 11 3.21 -24.50 -26.99
N LEU A 12 2.42 -25.58 -26.86
CA LEU A 12 1.50 -25.76 -25.73
C LEU A 12 2.26 -25.96 -24.40
N LEU A 13 3.34 -26.75 -24.40
CA LEU A 13 4.18 -26.93 -23.21
C LEU A 13 4.85 -25.64 -22.76
N ALA A 14 5.33 -24.82 -23.71
CA ALA A 14 5.90 -23.51 -23.41
C ALA A 14 4.84 -22.56 -22.82
N LEU A 15 3.62 -22.57 -23.36
CA LEU A 15 2.53 -21.73 -22.87
C LEU A 15 2.09 -22.10 -21.44
N ILE A 16 2.02 -23.41 -21.15
CA ILE A 16 1.72 -23.92 -19.81
C ILE A 16 2.82 -23.51 -18.84
N GLY A 17 4.09 -23.73 -19.18
CA GLY A 17 5.22 -23.33 -18.33
C GLY A 17 5.24 -21.84 -18.02
N LEU A 18 4.95 -21.00 -19.03
CA LEU A 18 4.85 -19.55 -18.86
C LEU A 18 3.68 -19.16 -17.94
N SER A 19 2.52 -19.80 -18.08
CA SER A 19 1.35 -19.55 -17.23
C SER A 19 1.63 -19.89 -15.76
N TRP A 20 2.34 -21.00 -15.48
CA TRP A 20 2.77 -21.37 -14.12
C TRP A 20 3.79 -20.39 -13.55
N ALA A 21 4.76 -19.93 -14.35
CA ALA A 21 5.75 -18.96 -13.90
C ALA A 21 5.12 -17.61 -13.53
N LEU A 22 4.11 -17.17 -14.29
CA LEU A 22 3.40 -15.91 -14.05
C LEU A 22 2.41 -15.99 -12.87
N THR A 23 1.87 -17.17 -12.57
CA THR A 23 0.93 -17.37 -11.45
C THR A 23 1.63 -17.72 -10.13
N GLY A 24 2.80 -18.35 -10.18
CA GLY A 24 3.58 -18.72 -9.00
C GLY A 24 4.44 -17.59 -8.42
N TRP A 25 4.50 -16.42 -9.06
CA TRP A 25 5.24 -15.29 -8.53
C TRP A 25 4.45 -14.62 -7.41
N GLN A 26 4.75 -15.03 -6.17
CA GLN A 26 4.27 -14.35 -4.98
C GLN A 26 5.36 -13.36 -4.53
N PRO A 27 5.02 -12.07 -4.30
CA PRO A 27 5.94 -11.17 -3.63
C PRO A 27 6.28 -11.75 -2.25
N PRO A 28 7.52 -11.57 -1.75
CA PRO A 28 7.84 -11.97 -0.40
C PRO A 28 6.88 -11.29 0.58
N VAL A 29 6.36 -12.07 1.54
CA VAL A 29 5.53 -11.53 2.61
C VAL A 29 6.41 -10.60 3.45
N VAL A 30 6.23 -9.30 3.28
CA VAL A 30 6.82 -8.30 4.17
C VAL A 30 5.97 -8.30 5.44
N MET A 31 6.41 -9.02 6.47
CA MET A 31 5.82 -8.88 7.80
C MET A 31 6.33 -7.56 8.38
N ALA A 32 5.41 -6.65 8.71
CA ALA A 32 5.74 -5.54 9.58
C ALA A 32 6.23 -6.14 10.91
N GLU A 33 7.43 -5.76 11.34
CA GLU A 33 7.95 -6.19 12.63
C GLU A 33 7.03 -5.62 13.71
N GLN A 34 6.26 -6.50 14.36
CA GLN A 34 5.46 -6.12 15.51
C GLN A 34 6.44 -5.81 16.65
N VAL A 35 6.60 -4.53 16.95
CA VAL A 35 7.33 -4.08 18.15
C VAL A 35 6.66 -4.75 19.35
N PRO A 36 7.38 -5.54 20.17
CA PRO A 36 6.79 -6.24 21.29
C PRO A 36 6.10 -5.25 22.24
N ASP A 37 4.83 -5.54 22.57
CA ASP A 37 4.04 -4.82 23.58
C ASP A 37 4.65 -5.06 24.99
N GLY A 38 5.80 -4.46 25.25
CA GLY A 38 6.32 -4.28 26.60
C GLY A 38 5.45 -3.28 27.38
N PRO A 39 5.60 -3.18 28.72
CA PRO A 39 4.93 -2.14 29.48
C PRO A 39 5.28 -0.78 28.88
N VAL A 40 4.28 -0.12 28.29
CA VAL A 40 4.41 1.23 27.72
C VAL A 40 4.66 2.18 28.87
N ALA A 41 5.94 2.44 29.16
CA ALA A 41 6.31 3.56 30.00
C ALA A 41 5.70 4.83 29.36
N PRO A 42 5.16 5.77 30.15
CA PRO A 42 4.69 7.04 29.61
C PRO A 42 5.79 7.64 28.76
N ALA A 43 5.52 7.84 27.47
CA ALA A 43 6.48 8.44 26.55
C ALA A 43 6.92 9.78 27.15
N ALA A 44 8.21 9.90 27.44
CA ALA A 44 8.77 11.18 27.86
C ALA A 44 8.44 12.21 26.76
N PRO A 45 8.16 13.48 27.12
CA PRO A 45 7.94 14.52 26.13
C PRO A 45 9.11 14.53 25.15
N LEU A 46 8.84 14.38 23.85
CA LEU A 46 9.87 14.37 22.81
C LEU A 46 10.56 15.73 22.81
N THR A 47 11.74 15.80 23.43
CA THR A 47 12.62 16.95 23.36
C THR A 47 13.66 16.72 22.27
N LEU A 48 13.75 17.65 21.31
CA LEU A 48 14.71 17.75 20.19
C LEU A 48 14.32 17.01 18.89
N PRO A 49 14.70 17.56 17.72
CA PRO A 49 14.19 17.12 16.43
C PRO A 49 14.64 15.69 16.16
N GLN A 50 13.67 14.81 15.95
CA GLN A 50 13.87 13.41 15.64
C GLN A 50 14.40 13.36 14.20
N PRO A 51 15.67 13.03 13.94
CA PRO A 51 16.27 13.19 12.61
C PRO A 51 15.60 12.32 11.53
N TRP A 52 14.94 11.23 11.92
CA TRP A 52 14.15 10.39 11.01
C TRP A 52 12.77 10.97 10.65
N LEU A 53 12.27 11.97 11.39
CA LEU A 53 11.06 12.73 11.02
C LEU A 53 11.37 13.85 10.01
N SER A 54 12.64 14.09 9.69
CA SER A 54 13.11 15.14 8.77
C SER A 54 13.72 14.58 7.49
N ASP A 55 13.47 13.31 7.18
CA ASP A 55 13.85 12.73 5.89
C ASP A 55 13.03 13.38 4.77
N ASP A 56 13.62 13.55 3.58
CA ASP A 56 12.93 14.12 2.42
C ASP A 56 11.73 13.24 1.98
N ASP A 57 11.75 11.96 2.39
CA ASP A 57 10.70 10.99 2.15
C ASP A 57 9.57 11.02 3.22
N VAL A 58 9.69 11.86 4.25
CA VAL A 58 8.66 12.05 5.28
C VAL A 58 7.83 13.29 4.96
N VAL A 59 6.53 13.09 4.76
CA VAL A 59 5.57 14.18 4.57
C VAL A 59 4.55 14.18 5.70
N ASP A 60 4.28 15.37 6.26
CA ASP A 60 3.21 15.55 7.22
C ASP A 60 1.86 15.28 6.56
N ALA A 61 1.00 14.52 7.25
CA ALA A 61 -0.38 14.37 6.83
C ALA A 61 -1.07 15.75 6.89
N PRO A 62 -1.83 16.16 5.86
CA PRO A 62 -2.59 17.40 5.93
C PRO A 62 -3.58 17.36 7.10
N TYR A 63 -3.53 18.40 7.94
CA TYR A 63 -4.54 18.63 8.96
C TYR A 63 -5.84 19.03 8.29
N ASP A 64 -6.89 18.25 8.54
CA ASP A 64 -8.23 18.54 8.06
C ASP A 64 -9.19 18.69 9.24
N ASN A 65 -9.97 19.76 9.18
CA ASN A 65 -10.86 20.20 10.24
C ASN A 65 -11.99 20.98 9.56
N PRO A 66 -13.18 20.42 9.18
CA PRO A 66 -13.83 19.10 9.42
C PRO A 66 -14.47 18.45 8.13
N PRO A 67 -15.29 17.35 8.19
CA PRO A 67 -15.46 16.30 9.21
C PRO A 67 -14.61 15.03 8.95
N ALA A 68 -14.46 14.22 10.00
CA ALA A 68 -13.79 12.93 9.93
C ALA A 68 -14.44 12.00 8.89
N PRO A 69 -13.65 11.21 8.14
CA PRO A 69 -14.15 10.15 7.27
C PRO A 69 -15.04 9.15 8.01
N ILE A 70 -16.00 8.59 7.29
CA ILE A 70 -16.81 7.46 7.73
C ILE A 70 -16.01 6.19 7.43
N VAL A 71 -15.66 5.43 8.46
CA VAL A 71 -14.94 4.16 8.29
C VAL A 71 -15.94 3.04 7.97
N ASP A 72 -16.44 3.03 6.73
CA ASP A 72 -17.38 2.02 6.22
C ASP A 72 -16.81 1.14 5.08
N GLY A 73 -15.57 1.39 4.68
CA GLY A 73 -14.89 0.67 3.60
C GLY A 73 -15.19 1.23 2.19
N LEU A 74 -15.94 2.33 2.10
CA LEU A 74 -16.18 3.06 0.86
C LEU A 74 -15.51 4.44 0.92
N ILE A 75 -15.21 5.01 -0.24
CA ILE A 75 -14.74 6.39 -0.36
C ILE A 75 -15.87 7.22 -0.95
N SER A 76 -16.52 8.02 -0.10
CA SER A 76 -17.60 8.90 -0.53
C SER A 76 -17.05 10.14 -1.24
N PRO A 77 -17.79 10.71 -2.21
CA PRO A 77 -17.38 11.94 -2.88
C PRO A 77 -17.13 13.07 -1.88
N GLY A 78 -15.93 13.67 -1.94
CA GLY A 78 -15.54 14.79 -1.08
C GLY A 78 -15.08 14.41 0.33
N GLU A 79 -15.17 13.14 0.72
CA GLU A 79 -14.76 12.67 2.06
C GLU A 79 -13.26 12.88 2.33
N TYR A 80 -12.44 12.65 1.30
CA TYR A 80 -11.00 12.89 1.33
C TYR A 80 -10.62 14.17 0.56
N ALA A 81 -11.53 15.15 0.49
CA ALA A 81 -11.18 16.46 -0.02
C ALA A 81 -10.07 17.09 0.83
N GLY A 82 -9.04 17.66 0.19
CA GLY A 82 -7.90 18.25 0.91
C GLY A 82 -6.91 17.22 1.50
N ALA A 83 -7.16 15.92 1.34
CA ALA A 83 -6.22 14.88 1.76
C ALA A 83 -4.93 14.91 0.92
N GLY A 84 -3.83 14.50 1.55
CA GLY A 84 -2.62 14.14 0.85
C GLY A 84 -2.87 12.92 -0.04
N LYS A 85 -2.13 12.81 -1.14
CA LYS A 85 -2.27 11.70 -2.09
C LYS A 85 -0.91 11.17 -2.51
N VAL A 86 -0.70 9.87 -2.36
CA VAL A 86 0.41 9.14 -2.98
C VAL A 86 -0.16 8.21 -4.05
N THR A 87 0.54 8.13 -5.17
CA THR A 87 0.25 7.16 -6.24
C THR A 87 1.44 6.22 -6.36
N PHE A 88 1.19 4.91 -6.44
CA PHE A 88 2.23 3.92 -6.67
C PHE A 88 1.78 2.85 -7.67
N PRO A 89 2.70 2.19 -8.38
CA PRO A 89 2.35 1.12 -9.30
C PRO A 89 1.83 -0.10 -8.53
N GLY A 90 0.61 -0.51 -8.85
CA GLY A 90 -0.09 -1.68 -8.30
C GLY A 90 -0.32 -2.79 -9.33
N TYR A 91 -0.96 -3.89 -8.91
CA TYR A 91 -1.28 -4.99 -9.81
C TYR A 91 -2.48 -4.63 -10.69
N GLY A 92 -2.22 -4.24 -11.94
CA GLY A 92 -3.27 -3.91 -12.92
C GLY A 92 -3.51 -2.40 -13.11
N GLY A 93 -2.69 -1.54 -12.51
CA GLY A 93 -2.76 -0.09 -12.68
C GLY A 93 -2.02 0.67 -11.57
N ASP A 94 -2.19 1.98 -11.56
CA ASP A 94 -1.72 2.81 -10.45
C ASP A 94 -2.73 2.78 -9.30
N ASP A 95 -2.27 2.42 -8.11
CA ASP A 95 -3.04 2.48 -6.88
C ASP A 95 -2.87 3.86 -6.22
N LYS A 96 -3.91 4.33 -5.53
CA LYS A 96 -3.90 5.64 -4.86
C LYS A 96 -4.16 5.47 -3.38
N VAL A 97 -3.35 6.18 -2.59
CA VAL A 97 -3.56 6.31 -1.14
C VAL A 97 -3.84 7.75 -0.80
N PHE A 98 -4.95 7.98 -0.13
CA PHE A 98 -5.36 9.26 0.43
C PHE A 98 -5.13 9.25 1.93
N PHE A 99 -4.59 10.35 2.48
CA PHE A 99 -4.28 10.45 3.91
C PHE A 99 -4.53 11.86 4.47
N LYS A 100 -5.10 11.93 5.68
CA LYS A 100 -5.37 13.19 6.42
C LYS A 100 -5.50 12.92 7.92
N HIS A 101 -5.41 13.94 8.77
CA HIS A 101 -5.61 13.78 10.23
C HIS A 101 -6.49 14.88 10.84
N ASP A 102 -7.18 14.58 11.94
CA ASP A 102 -8.04 15.51 12.68
C ASP A 102 -7.44 15.98 14.03
N GLY A 103 -6.15 15.70 14.22
CA GLY A 103 -5.43 15.99 15.48
C GLY A 103 -5.60 14.92 16.56
N SER A 104 -6.54 13.99 16.43
CA SER A 104 -6.70 12.82 17.30
C SER A 104 -6.42 11.50 16.56
N ASN A 105 -6.80 11.44 15.29
CA ASN A 105 -6.75 10.26 14.45
C ASN A 105 -6.07 10.58 13.11
N LEU A 106 -5.38 9.58 12.57
CA LEU A 106 -4.85 9.57 11.22
C LEU A 106 -5.69 8.63 10.36
N TYR A 107 -6.15 9.11 9.21
CA TYR A 107 -7.05 8.38 8.31
C TYR A 107 -6.33 8.04 7.01
N PHE A 108 -6.57 6.82 6.51
CA PHE A 108 -6.05 6.33 5.24
C PHE A 108 -7.17 5.69 4.41
N ALA A 109 -7.16 5.91 3.10
CA ALA A 109 -8.02 5.21 2.15
C ALA A 109 -7.23 4.78 0.91
N PHE A 110 -7.49 3.55 0.45
CA PHE A 110 -6.90 2.94 -0.73
C PHE A 110 -7.97 2.86 -1.83
N GLY A 111 -7.63 3.24 -3.06
CA GLY A 111 -8.55 3.14 -4.20
C GLY A 111 -7.88 3.24 -5.55
#